data_AF-A0AAW1VGJ6-F1
#
_entry.id   AF-A0AAW1VGJ6-F1
#
_cell.length_a   1.000
_cell.length_b   1.000
_cell.length_c   1.000
_cell.angle_alpha   90.00
_cell.angle_beta   90.00
_cell.angle_gamma   90.00
#
_symmetry.space_group_name_H-M   'P 1'
#
loop_
_entity.id
_entity.type
_entity.pdbx_description
1 polymer ?
#
loop_
_entity_poly.entity_id
_entity_poly.type
_entity_poly.pdbx_seq_one_letter_code
_entity_poly.pdbx_strand_id
1 'polypeptide(L)'
;MNLYFNSTPEIKHILKKLLDAGVNPDIPDKDGYAPLHTLTFQDETDKTEIFARLLLKYRANIHSQSNLNETPLHLAIYRGRKSLVKVLLDSGASFTAFDVHGRTPIDISLEIKNQYPTIYHLERSVKRAFETLCNNSWTCDCDINDFLNFIRKNIKKVDAHNIKCEDTGNHLSELTQSDICSNNIVLLLSIFLTVCAICSLSFGVIAFFYKYKQEIKVWLYARNICATFIDEEHLDEDKIFDIFVSYSHKDGDFVFEQLAPRLEKGPHAYKLCLHERDWIPGESIMNNIAYSVMNSRRTLIILSPNFLESVWAKMEFRSAHAEAMRERRNRIILVIKDDVLLDELDEELKIYIKTHTYIKWKDFRFWDRLDHALPHRRNRSFLG
;
A
#
# COMPACT_ATOMS: atom_id res chain seq x y z
N MET A 1 9.90 -21.26 -64.39
CA MET A 1 11.25 -20.82 -64.82
C MET A 1 12.23 -21.83 -64.24
N ASN A 2 12.65 -22.84 -65.02
CA ASN A 2 13.65 -23.81 -64.54
C ASN A 2 15.01 -23.10 -64.51
N LEU A 3 15.37 -22.56 -63.36
CA LEU A 3 16.70 -22.03 -63.09
C LEU A 3 17.64 -23.23 -63.03
N TYR A 4 18.24 -23.59 -64.16
CA TYR A 4 19.42 -24.45 -64.18
C TYR A 4 20.52 -23.71 -63.43
N PHE A 5 20.83 -24.15 -62.20
CA PHE A 5 21.80 -23.53 -61.29
C PHE A 5 23.25 -23.79 -61.72
N ASN A 6 23.60 -23.53 -62.99
CA ASN A 6 24.96 -23.66 -63.46
C ASN A 6 25.70 -22.31 -63.40
N SER A 7 26.28 -22.05 -62.22
CA SER A 7 27.51 -21.28 -61.95
C SER A 7 27.79 -19.93 -62.65
N THR A 8 27.46 -18.80 -62.00
CA THR A 8 28.33 -17.59 -61.90
C THR A 8 27.93 -16.75 -60.66
N PRO A 9 28.80 -15.86 -60.11
CA PRO A 9 28.43 -14.86 -59.09
C PRO A 9 27.22 -14.02 -59.51
N GLU A 10 26.99 -13.89 -60.83
CA GLU A 10 25.85 -13.21 -61.41
C GLU A 10 24.55 -13.95 -61.10
N ILE A 11 24.49 -15.29 -61.11
CA ILE A 11 23.25 -16.04 -60.80
C ILE A 11 22.84 -15.86 -59.34
N LYS A 12 23.79 -15.86 -58.39
CA LYS A 12 23.49 -15.54 -56.98
C LYS A 12 22.97 -14.11 -56.84
N HIS A 13 23.57 -13.16 -57.56
CA HIS A 13 23.16 -11.77 -57.57
C HIS A 13 21.76 -11.58 -58.20
N ILE A 14 21.47 -12.28 -59.31
CA ILE A 14 20.19 -12.28 -60.00
C ILE A 14 19.13 -12.92 -59.10
N LEU A 15 19.39 -14.09 -58.52
CA LEU A 15 18.45 -14.74 -57.60
C LEU A 15 18.14 -13.83 -56.41
N LYS A 16 19.16 -13.19 -55.82
CA LYS A 16 18.94 -12.22 -54.75
C LYS A 16 18.05 -11.06 -55.21
N LYS A 17 18.31 -10.47 -56.39
CA LYS A 17 17.47 -9.40 -56.96
C LYS A 17 16.03 -9.85 -57.21
N LEU A 18 15.82 -11.06 -57.68
CA LEU A 18 14.48 -11.63 -57.91
C LEU A 18 13.73 -11.83 -56.58
N LEU A 19 14.41 -12.36 -55.56
CA LEU A 19 13.83 -12.53 -54.24
C LEU A 19 13.58 -11.18 -53.55
N ASP A 20 14.46 -10.20 -53.73
CA ASP A 20 14.27 -8.81 -53.27
C ASP A 20 13.07 -8.14 -53.96
N ALA A 21 12.76 -8.53 -55.20
CA ALA A 21 11.57 -8.09 -55.93
C ALA A 21 10.27 -8.81 -55.50
N GLY A 22 10.33 -9.69 -54.48
CA GLY A 22 9.16 -10.36 -53.93
C GLY A 22 8.71 -11.61 -54.69
N VAL A 23 9.58 -12.19 -55.54
CA VAL A 23 9.28 -13.47 -56.20
C VAL A 23 9.09 -14.55 -55.15
N ASN A 24 7.99 -15.32 -55.27
CA ASN A 24 7.72 -16.44 -54.38
C ASN A 24 8.83 -17.50 -54.52
N PRO A 25 9.57 -17.82 -53.44
CA PRO A 25 10.68 -18.77 -53.48
C PRO A 25 10.24 -20.25 -53.54
N ASP A 26 8.93 -20.53 -53.50
CA ASP A 26 8.37 -21.88 -53.40
C ASP A 26 7.66 -22.36 -54.67
N ILE A 27 7.79 -21.64 -55.79
CA ILE A 27 7.11 -22.00 -57.05
C ILE A 27 7.62 -23.38 -57.53
N PRO A 28 6.77 -24.43 -57.53
CA PRO A 28 7.19 -25.76 -57.92
C PRO A 28 7.30 -25.92 -59.44
N ASP A 29 8.11 -26.87 -59.89
CA ASP A 29 8.09 -27.34 -61.27
C ASP A 29 6.95 -28.35 -61.53
N LYS A 30 6.99 -29.02 -62.69
CA LYS A 30 5.94 -29.97 -63.10
C LYS A 30 5.87 -31.21 -62.20
N ASP A 31 6.97 -31.54 -61.52
CA ASP A 31 7.09 -32.71 -60.65
C ASP A 31 6.81 -32.34 -59.17
N GLY A 32 6.37 -31.10 -58.92
CA GLY A 32 6.12 -30.58 -57.59
C GLY A 32 7.39 -30.12 -56.87
N TYR A 33 8.55 -30.09 -57.55
CA TYR A 33 9.80 -29.72 -56.92
C TYR A 33 9.90 -28.20 -56.79
N ALA A 34 9.71 -27.72 -55.56
CA ALA A 34 10.07 -26.35 -55.18
C ALA A 34 11.58 -26.09 -55.39
N PRO A 35 12.05 -24.83 -55.48
CA PRO A 35 13.45 -24.50 -55.69
C PRO A 35 14.44 -25.13 -54.69
N LEU A 36 14.01 -25.42 -53.46
CA LEU A 36 14.85 -26.17 -52.50
C LEU A 36 15.07 -27.65 -52.92
N HIS A 37 14.09 -28.29 -53.56
CA HIS A 37 14.24 -29.66 -54.07
C HIS A 37 15.20 -29.72 -55.25
N THR A 38 15.13 -28.76 -56.17
CA THR A 38 15.96 -28.76 -57.39
C THR A 38 17.45 -28.66 -57.08
N LEU A 39 17.82 -28.06 -55.94
CA LEU A 39 19.20 -28.05 -55.43
C LEU A 39 19.75 -29.44 -55.12
N THR A 40 18.90 -30.42 -54.82
CA THR A 40 19.33 -31.79 -54.49
C THR A 40 19.91 -32.52 -55.70
N PHE A 41 19.49 -32.12 -56.91
CA PHE A 41 19.94 -32.66 -58.18
C PHE A 41 21.26 -32.04 -58.66
N GLN A 42 21.70 -30.92 -58.06
CA GLN A 42 22.97 -30.26 -58.36
C GLN A 42 24.14 -30.93 -57.62
N ASP A 43 25.35 -30.85 -58.18
CA ASP A 43 26.54 -31.38 -57.53
C ASP A 43 26.82 -30.74 -56.17
N GLU A 44 27.38 -31.52 -55.26
CA GLU A 44 27.72 -31.05 -53.91
C GLU A 44 28.91 -30.10 -53.99
N THR A 45 28.60 -28.82 -54.01
CA THR A 45 29.57 -27.72 -54.04
C THR A 45 29.15 -26.67 -53.02
N ASP A 46 30.09 -25.83 -52.58
CA ASP A 46 29.81 -24.69 -51.69
C ASP A 46 28.67 -23.79 -52.22
N LYS A 47 28.43 -23.81 -53.53
CA LYS A 47 27.38 -23.07 -54.22
C LYS A 47 25.98 -23.54 -53.81
N THR A 48 25.76 -24.86 -53.73
CA THR A 48 24.46 -25.47 -53.40
C THR A 48 24.04 -25.08 -51.98
N GLU A 49 24.98 -25.05 -51.04
CA GLU A 49 24.77 -24.55 -49.68
C GLU A 49 24.39 -23.06 -49.67
N ILE A 50 25.12 -22.22 -50.42
CA ILE A 50 24.85 -20.78 -50.50
C ILE A 50 23.43 -20.51 -51.04
N PHE A 51 22.99 -21.23 -52.07
CA PHE A 51 21.65 -21.08 -52.63
C PHE A 51 20.57 -21.55 -51.66
N ALA A 52 20.77 -22.68 -50.98
CA ALA A 52 19.83 -23.16 -49.97
C ALA A 52 19.67 -22.15 -48.83
N ARG A 53 20.78 -21.63 -48.28
CA ARG A 53 20.75 -20.59 -47.24
C ARG A 53 20.08 -19.31 -47.72
N LEU A 54 20.29 -18.92 -48.97
CA LEU A 54 19.65 -17.75 -49.55
C LEU A 54 18.13 -17.95 -49.66
N LEU A 55 17.66 -19.05 -50.22
CA LEU A 55 16.22 -19.36 -50.33
C LEU A 55 15.55 -19.39 -48.95
N LEU A 56 16.16 -20.05 -47.96
CA LEU A 56 15.66 -20.12 -46.59
C LEU A 56 15.60 -18.75 -45.91
N LYS A 57 16.57 -17.86 -46.20
CA LYS A 57 16.55 -16.46 -45.72
C LYS A 57 15.32 -15.70 -46.24
N TYR A 58 14.86 -15.99 -47.45
CA TYR A 58 13.64 -15.40 -48.04
C TYR A 58 12.38 -16.25 -47.74
N ARG A 59 12.40 -17.05 -46.67
CA ARG A 59 11.27 -17.84 -46.17
C ARG A 59 10.76 -18.93 -47.13
N ALA A 60 11.64 -19.49 -47.97
CA ALA A 60 11.31 -20.72 -48.68
C ALA A 60 10.83 -21.81 -47.72
N ASN A 61 9.74 -22.49 -48.08
CA ASN A 61 9.15 -23.56 -47.32
C ASN A 61 10.05 -24.81 -47.35
N ILE A 62 10.81 -24.96 -46.26
CA ILE A 62 11.69 -26.11 -46.00
C ILE A 62 10.95 -27.46 -45.92
N HIS A 63 9.62 -27.44 -45.75
CA HIS A 63 8.75 -28.62 -45.70
C HIS A 63 7.85 -28.74 -46.93
N SER A 64 8.16 -28.04 -48.03
CA SER A 64 7.46 -28.26 -49.30
C SER A 64 7.54 -29.73 -49.69
N GLN A 65 6.50 -30.24 -50.34
CA GLN A 65 6.40 -31.64 -50.76
C GLN A 65 6.33 -31.72 -52.28
N SER A 66 7.10 -32.65 -52.86
CA SER A 66 6.96 -33.02 -54.28
C SER A 66 5.65 -33.76 -54.54
N ASN A 67 5.37 -34.10 -55.80
CA ASN A 67 4.24 -34.96 -56.15
C ASN A 67 4.33 -36.38 -55.52
N LEU A 68 5.49 -36.76 -54.99
CA LEU A 68 5.73 -38.02 -54.27
C LEU A 68 5.74 -37.82 -52.74
N ASN A 69 5.25 -36.68 -52.23
CA ASN A 69 5.29 -36.27 -50.83
C ASN A 69 6.71 -36.15 -50.23
N GLU A 70 7.74 -36.19 -51.06
CA GLU A 70 9.13 -36.07 -50.63
C GLU A 70 9.41 -34.62 -50.26
N THR A 71 10.02 -34.40 -49.10
CA THR A 71 10.55 -33.09 -48.71
C THR A 71 11.96 -32.88 -49.27
N PRO A 72 12.51 -31.65 -49.28
CA PRO A 72 13.89 -31.42 -49.70
C PRO A 72 14.91 -32.26 -48.91
N LEU A 73 14.58 -32.60 -47.64
CA LEU A 73 15.42 -33.44 -46.80
C LEU A 73 15.44 -34.90 -47.27
N HIS A 74 14.29 -35.48 -47.68
CA HIS A 74 14.23 -36.84 -48.24
C HIS A 74 15.19 -36.99 -49.42
N LEU A 75 15.10 -36.07 -50.39
CA LEU A 75 15.93 -36.08 -51.60
C LEU A 75 17.40 -35.82 -51.30
N ALA A 76 17.71 -34.89 -50.39
CA ALA A 76 19.08 -34.58 -50.01
C ALA A 76 19.78 -35.80 -49.38
N ILE A 77 19.07 -36.56 -48.54
CA ILE A 77 19.57 -37.78 -47.92
C ILE A 77 19.73 -38.87 -48.99
N TYR A 78 18.68 -39.18 -49.74
CA TYR A 78 18.71 -40.21 -50.78
C TYR A 78 19.85 -40.01 -51.78
N ARG A 79 20.13 -38.75 -52.15
CA ARG A 79 21.21 -38.36 -53.08
C ARG A 79 22.58 -38.16 -52.42
N GLY A 80 22.69 -38.37 -51.11
CA GLY A 80 23.97 -38.26 -50.39
C GLY A 80 24.52 -36.84 -50.26
N ARG A 81 23.67 -35.80 -50.37
CA ARG A 81 24.08 -34.38 -50.38
C ARG A 81 24.36 -33.87 -48.96
N LYS A 82 25.48 -34.28 -48.36
CA LYS A 82 25.79 -34.07 -46.94
C LYS A 82 25.68 -32.60 -46.51
N SER A 83 26.23 -31.68 -47.30
CA SER A 83 26.22 -30.25 -47.01
C SER A 83 24.80 -29.67 -47.04
N LEU A 84 23.96 -30.13 -47.98
CA LEU A 84 22.56 -29.73 -48.06
C LEU A 84 21.73 -30.32 -46.91
N VAL A 85 21.97 -31.59 -46.54
CA VAL A 85 21.35 -32.21 -45.36
C VAL A 85 21.67 -31.40 -44.11
N LYS A 86 22.93 -31.00 -43.92
CA LYS A 86 23.34 -30.15 -42.78
C LYS A 86 22.59 -28.81 -42.77
N VAL A 87 22.57 -28.10 -43.90
CA VAL A 87 21.87 -26.81 -44.00
C VAL A 87 20.37 -26.94 -43.71
N LEU A 88 19.73 -28.00 -44.22
CA LEU A 88 18.32 -28.26 -44.01
C LEU A 88 18.03 -28.59 -42.53
N LEU A 89 18.82 -29.46 -41.91
CA LEU A 89 18.66 -29.78 -40.48
C LEU A 89 18.93 -28.57 -39.58
N ASP A 90 20.01 -27.81 -39.82
CA ASP A 90 20.30 -26.56 -39.11
C ASP A 90 19.12 -25.57 -39.23
N SER A 91 18.48 -25.56 -40.39
CA SER A 91 17.34 -24.69 -40.69
C SER A 91 15.99 -25.26 -40.23
N GLY A 92 15.96 -26.46 -39.65
CA GLY A 92 14.78 -27.06 -39.02
C GLY A 92 13.92 -27.94 -39.92
N ALA A 93 14.51 -28.58 -40.93
CA ALA A 93 13.80 -29.58 -41.70
C ALA A 93 13.32 -30.72 -40.79
N SER A 94 12.07 -31.14 -40.99
CA SER A 94 11.47 -32.23 -40.23
C SER A 94 11.99 -33.57 -40.74
N PHE A 95 12.38 -34.43 -39.81
CA PHE A 95 12.79 -35.82 -40.06
C PHE A 95 11.65 -36.83 -39.86
N THR A 96 10.42 -36.37 -39.63
CA THR A 96 9.24 -37.22 -39.36
C THR A 96 8.19 -37.18 -40.48
N ALA A 97 8.39 -36.36 -41.52
CA ALA A 97 7.49 -36.32 -42.66
C ALA A 97 7.54 -37.65 -43.43
N PHE A 98 6.40 -38.11 -43.93
CA PHE A 98 6.31 -39.34 -44.72
C PHE A 98 6.29 -39.03 -46.22
N ASP A 99 7.08 -39.78 -47.00
CA ASP A 99 6.94 -39.85 -48.46
C ASP A 99 5.72 -40.71 -48.88
N VAL A 100 5.46 -40.82 -50.19
CA VAL A 100 4.37 -41.64 -50.75
C VAL A 100 4.52 -43.14 -50.42
N HIS A 101 5.71 -43.59 -50.03
CA HIS A 101 6.00 -44.96 -49.63
C HIS A 101 5.89 -45.16 -48.11
N GLY A 102 5.51 -44.12 -47.35
CA GLY A 102 5.40 -44.17 -45.90
C GLY A 102 6.76 -44.19 -45.19
N ARG A 103 7.83 -43.76 -45.87
CA ARG A 103 9.17 -43.66 -45.29
C ARG A 103 9.43 -42.25 -44.80
N THR A 104 10.12 -42.14 -43.68
CA THR A 104 10.66 -40.87 -43.19
C THR A 104 12.08 -40.63 -43.74
N PRO A 105 12.61 -39.39 -43.66
CA PRO A 105 14.01 -39.11 -43.96
C PRO A 105 14.99 -40.04 -43.23
N ILE A 106 14.68 -40.44 -42.00
CA ILE A 106 15.47 -41.39 -41.20
C ILE A 106 15.42 -42.79 -41.79
N ASP A 107 14.25 -43.23 -42.26
CA ASP A 107 14.12 -44.57 -42.86
C ASP A 107 14.97 -44.65 -44.14
N ILE A 108 14.99 -43.57 -44.93
CA ILE A 108 15.88 -43.47 -46.10
C ILE A 108 17.36 -43.47 -45.66
N SER A 109 17.73 -42.78 -44.59
CA SER A 109 19.14 -42.76 -44.12
C SER A 109 19.60 -44.11 -43.57
N LEU A 110 18.69 -44.95 -43.07
CA LEU A 110 18.94 -46.35 -42.70
C LEU A 110 19.17 -47.23 -43.93
N GLU A 111 18.35 -47.09 -44.98
CA GLU A 111 18.49 -47.83 -46.24
C GLU A 111 19.85 -47.56 -46.90
N ILE A 112 20.28 -46.29 -46.93
CA ILE A 112 21.51 -45.87 -47.61
C ILE A 112 22.73 -45.77 -46.67
N LYS A 113 22.63 -46.25 -45.42
CA LYS A 113 23.67 -46.09 -44.37
C LYS A 113 25.05 -46.55 -44.84
N ASN A 114 25.12 -47.63 -45.61
CA ASN A 114 26.38 -48.17 -46.13
C ASN A 114 26.98 -47.29 -47.24
N GLN A 115 26.14 -46.58 -47.98
CA GLN A 115 26.54 -45.68 -49.06
C GLN A 115 26.96 -44.30 -48.53
N TYR A 116 26.25 -43.77 -47.52
CA TYR A 116 26.51 -42.45 -46.94
C TYR A 116 26.51 -42.45 -45.40
N PRO A 117 27.51 -43.06 -44.74
CA PRO A 117 27.53 -43.24 -43.28
C PRO A 117 27.53 -41.93 -42.50
N THR A 118 28.15 -40.87 -43.03
CA THR A 118 28.20 -39.57 -42.36
C THR A 118 26.84 -38.88 -42.26
N ILE A 119 25.95 -39.11 -43.22
CA ILE A 119 24.58 -38.55 -43.22
C ILE A 119 23.75 -39.26 -42.15
N TYR A 120 23.83 -40.59 -42.10
CA TYR A 120 23.20 -41.39 -41.06
C TYR A 120 23.61 -40.93 -39.64
N HIS A 121 24.90 -40.70 -39.39
CA HIS A 121 25.38 -40.23 -38.09
C HIS A 121 24.92 -38.82 -37.73
N LEU A 122 24.86 -37.93 -38.73
CA LEU A 122 24.39 -36.55 -38.56
C LEU A 122 22.91 -36.55 -38.10
N GLU A 123 22.05 -37.28 -38.80
CA GLU A 123 20.63 -37.39 -38.43
C GLU A 123 20.44 -38.05 -37.07
N ARG A 124 21.18 -39.14 -36.80
CA ARG A 124 21.09 -39.84 -35.51
C ARG A 124 21.50 -38.95 -34.34
N SER A 125 22.48 -38.07 -34.53
CA SER A 125 22.92 -37.12 -33.50
C SER A 125 21.85 -36.07 -33.23
N VAL A 126 21.22 -35.55 -34.29
CA VAL A 126 20.10 -34.60 -34.20
C VAL A 126 18.89 -35.24 -33.51
N LYS A 127 18.51 -36.46 -33.89
CA LYS A 127 17.42 -37.21 -33.26
C LYS A 127 17.65 -37.44 -31.76
N ARG A 128 18.84 -37.89 -31.37
CA ARG A 128 19.19 -38.10 -29.95
C ARG A 128 19.11 -36.81 -29.14
N ALA A 129 19.57 -35.69 -29.69
CA ALA A 129 19.47 -34.40 -29.01
C ALA A 129 18.00 -34.04 -28.70
N PHE A 130 17.07 -34.37 -29.60
CA PHE A 130 15.63 -34.15 -29.39
C PHE A 130 14.98 -35.17 -28.45
N GLU A 131 15.32 -36.46 -28.55
CA GLU A 131 14.86 -37.49 -27.59
C GLU A 131 15.30 -37.16 -26.16
N THR A 132 16.48 -36.58 -26.00
CA THR A 132 17.03 -36.19 -24.68
C THR A 132 16.22 -35.06 -24.04
N LEU A 133 15.53 -34.21 -24.81
CA LEU A 133 14.73 -33.10 -24.27
C LEU A 133 13.40 -33.56 -23.64
N CYS A 134 12.76 -34.60 -24.20
CA CYS A 134 11.44 -35.07 -23.76
C CYS A 134 11.49 -35.93 -22.49
N ASN A 135 12.68 -36.41 -22.10
CA ASN A 135 12.86 -37.31 -20.96
C ASN A 135 13.58 -36.64 -19.77
N ASN A 136 13.41 -35.33 -19.61
CA ASN A 136 13.91 -34.58 -18.46
C ASN A 136 12.75 -34.15 -17.55
N SER A 137 13.05 -34.08 -16.25
CA SER A 137 12.20 -33.42 -15.25
C SER A 137 12.29 -31.90 -15.43
N TRP A 138 11.27 -31.31 -16.05
CA TRP A 138 11.17 -29.85 -16.23
C TRP A 138 10.32 -29.24 -15.13
N THR A 139 10.92 -28.40 -14.29
CA THR A 139 10.20 -27.56 -13.33
C THR A 139 9.62 -26.35 -14.07
N CYS A 140 8.31 -26.18 -14.01
CA CYS A 140 7.62 -25.12 -14.74
C CYS A 140 7.32 -23.94 -13.82
N ASP A 141 8.36 -23.17 -13.52
CA ASP A 141 8.36 -21.95 -12.72
C ASP A 141 8.72 -20.70 -13.55
N CYS A 142 8.72 -19.52 -12.94
CA CYS A 142 9.02 -18.27 -13.65
C CYS A 142 10.39 -18.28 -14.37
N ASP A 143 11.34 -19.10 -13.93
CA ASP A 143 12.70 -19.15 -14.49
C ASP A 143 12.74 -19.90 -15.83
N ILE A 144 11.80 -20.80 -16.11
CA ILE A 144 11.70 -21.53 -17.38
C ILE A 144 11.24 -20.66 -18.56
N ASN A 145 10.87 -19.39 -18.34
CA ASN A 145 10.26 -18.52 -19.35
C ASN A 145 11.13 -18.33 -20.61
N ASP A 146 12.44 -18.23 -20.45
CA ASP A 146 13.36 -18.13 -21.59
C ASP A 146 13.40 -19.42 -22.41
N PHE A 147 13.36 -20.56 -21.72
CA PHE A 147 13.31 -21.87 -22.36
C PHE A 147 11.96 -22.14 -23.05
N LEU A 148 10.84 -21.73 -22.44
CA LEU A 148 9.52 -21.72 -23.07
C LEU A 148 9.52 -20.96 -24.40
N ASN A 149 10.11 -19.75 -24.39
CA ASN A 149 10.22 -18.92 -25.59
C ASN A 149 11.10 -19.60 -26.65
N PHE A 150 12.18 -20.27 -26.23
CA PHE A 150 13.00 -21.08 -27.12
C PHE A 150 12.22 -22.24 -27.76
N ILE A 151 11.48 -23.03 -26.97
CA ILE A 151 10.68 -24.16 -27.45
C ILE A 151 9.59 -23.68 -28.43
N ARG A 152 8.86 -22.61 -28.09
CA ARG A 152 7.85 -22.03 -28.97
C ARG A 152 8.43 -21.57 -30.31
N LYS A 153 9.58 -20.89 -30.29
CA LYS A 153 10.27 -20.44 -31.51
C LYS A 153 10.75 -21.61 -32.37
N ASN A 154 11.00 -22.76 -31.76
CA ASN A 154 11.51 -23.96 -32.42
C ASN A 154 10.50 -25.12 -32.43
N ILE A 155 9.20 -24.86 -32.29
CA ILE A 155 8.15 -25.90 -32.14
C ILE A 155 8.06 -26.85 -33.33
N LYS A 156 8.54 -26.42 -34.51
CA LYS A 156 8.61 -27.25 -35.73
C LYS A 156 9.87 -28.13 -35.79
N LYS A 157 10.90 -27.78 -35.03
CA LYS A 157 12.21 -28.46 -35.00
C LYS A 157 12.30 -29.47 -33.86
N VAL A 158 11.59 -29.21 -32.78
CA VAL A 158 11.55 -30.01 -31.55
C VAL A 158 10.22 -30.73 -31.48
N ASP A 159 10.21 -31.97 -31.02
CA ASP A 159 8.97 -32.69 -30.66
C ASP A 159 8.39 -32.13 -29.35
N ALA A 160 7.89 -30.90 -29.42
CA ALA A 160 7.44 -30.14 -28.25
C ALA A 160 6.22 -30.77 -27.55
N HIS A 161 5.47 -31.63 -28.25
CA HIS A 161 4.32 -32.34 -27.69
C HIS A 161 4.74 -33.37 -26.64
N ASN A 162 5.99 -33.79 -26.59
CA ASN A 162 6.45 -34.77 -25.61
C ASN A 162 7.21 -34.15 -24.43
N ILE A 163 7.31 -32.81 -24.37
CA ILE A 163 7.94 -32.09 -23.25
C ILE A 163 6.87 -31.70 -22.24
N LYS A 164 6.97 -32.25 -21.03
CA LYS A 164 6.01 -32.06 -19.94
C LYS A 164 6.66 -31.48 -18.70
N CYS A 165 5.88 -30.71 -17.95
CA CYS A 165 6.24 -30.25 -16.63
C CYS A 165 6.17 -31.40 -15.62
N GLU A 166 7.15 -31.49 -14.72
CA GLU A 166 7.19 -32.49 -13.65
C GLU A 166 6.03 -32.29 -12.66
N ASP A 167 5.78 -31.05 -12.25
CA ASP A 167 4.82 -30.73 -11.19
C ASP A 167 3.35 -30.84 -11.63
N THR A 168 3.08 -30.47 -12.89
CA THR A 168 1.70 -30.33 -13.40
C THR A 168 1.33 -31.35 -14.48
N GLY A 169 2.32 -32.02 -15.09
CA GLY A 169 2.10 -32.91 -16.23
C GLY A 169 1.67 -32.21 -17.52
N ASN A 170 1.53 -30.88 -17.50
CA ASN A 170 1.11 -30.07 -18.64
C ASN A 170 2.20 -30.01 -19.71
N HIS A 171 1.78 -29.90 -20.96
CA HIS A 171 2.69 -29.75 -22.09
C HIS A 171 3.31 -28.34 -22.08
N LEU A 172 4.64 -28.29 -22.13
CA LEU A 172 5.39 -27.03 -22.07
C LEU A 172 5.05 -26.08 -23.24
N SER A 173 4.61 -26.63 -24.38
CA SER A 173 4.18 -25.87 -25.55
C SER A 173 2.85 -25.12 -25.37
N GLU A 174 2.00 -25.57 -24.45
CA GLU A 174 0.63 -25.04 -24.25
C GLU A 174 0.54 -24.01 -23.12
N LEU A 175 1.53 -23.99 -22.23
CA LEU A 175 1.55 -23.08 -21.08
C LEU A 175 1.86 -21.65 -21.49
N THR A 176 1.19 -20.69 -20.86
CA THR A 176 1.43 -19.25 -21.00
C THR A 176 2.29 -18.70 -19.85
N GLN A 177 2.88 -17.53 -20.07
CA GLN A 177 3.69 -16.86 -19.04
C GLN A 177 2.86 -16.57 -17.77
N SER A 178 1.56 -16.31 -17.91
CA SER A 178 0.64 -16.15 -16.78
C SER A 178 0.31 -17.46 -16.06
N ASP A 179 0.38 -18.60 -16.74
CA ASP A 179 0.11 -19.91 -16.13
C ASP A 179 1.27 -20.38 -15.24
N ILE A 180 2.49 -19.94 -15.57
CA ILE A 180 3.73 -20.32 -14.89
C ILE A 180 4.21 -19.21 -13.95
N CYS A 181 3.88 -17.96 -14.25
CA CYS A 181 4.25 -16.81 -13.44
C CYS A 181 3.01 -15.98 -13.13
N SER A 182 2.48 -16.15 -11.92
CA SER A 182 1.42 -15.28 -11.42
C SER A 182 2.03 -13.91 -11.13
N ASN A 183 1.86 -12.97 -12.05
CA ASN A 183 2.20 -11.58 -11.82
C ASN A 183 1.28 -11.06 -10.71
N ASN A 184 1.76 -11.14 -9.47
CA ASN A 184 1.13 -10.64 -8.26
C ASN A 184 0.93 -9.11 -8.24
N ILE A 185 1.03 -8.43 -9.39
CA ILE A 185 0.76 -7.00 -9.57
C ILE A 185 -0.65 -6.68 -9.08
N VAL A 186 -1.65 -7.52 -9.37
CA VAL A 186 -3.03 -7.30 -8.88
C VAL A 186 -3.12 -7.41 -7.36
N LEU A 187 -2.41 -8.37 -6.75
CA LEU A 187 -2.33 -8.53 -5.30
C LEU A 187 -1.58 -7.37 -4.63
N LEU A 188 -0.49 -6.90 -5.23
CA LEU A 188 0.29 -5.76 -4.73
C LEU A 188 -0.50 -4.45 -4.83
N LEU A 189 -1.23 -4.25 -5.93
CA LEU A 189 -2.11 -3.08 -6.09
C LEU A 189 -3.29 -3.11 -5.12
N SER A 190 -3.89 -4.27 -4.84
CA SER A 190 -4.98 -4.38 -3.87
C SER A 190 -4.49 -4.14 -2.43
N ILE A 191 -3.30 -4.63 -2.07
CA ILE A 191 -2.66 -4.33 -0.79
C ILE A 191 -2.37 -2.82 -0.68
N PHE A 192 -1.83 -2.21 -1.74
CA PHE A 192 -1.52 -0.78 -1.73
C PHE A 192 -2.77 0.10 -1.56
N LEU A 193 -3.86 -0.22 -2.28
CA LEU A 193 -5.12 0.52 -2.18
C LEU A 193 -5.79 0.37 -0.80
N THR A 194 -5.75 -0.84 -0.22
CA THR A 194 -6.30 -1.08 1.13
C THR A 194 -5.51 -0.34 2.20
N VAL A 195 -4.17 -0.35 2.12
CA VAL A 195 -3.32 0.42 3.05
C VAL A 195 -3.59 1.92 2.92
N CYS A 196 -3.68 2.46 1.70
CA CYS A 196 -4.01 3.87 1.47
C CYS A 196 -5.38 4.25 2.07
N ALA A 197 -6.39 3.38 1.93
CA ALA A 197 -7.73 3.60 2.48
C ALA A 197 -7.73 3.60 4.02
N ILE A 198 -6.96 2.69 4.65
CA ILE A 198 -6.82 2.66 6.11
C ILE A 198 -6.09 3.90 6.62
N CYS A 199 -5.02 4.32 5.94
CA CYS A 199 -4.28 5.52 6.29
C CYS A 199 -5.15 6.78 6.20
N SER A 200 -5.94 6.94 5.11
CA SER A 200 -6.83 8.09 4.96
C SER A 200 -7.95 8.11 6.00
N LEU A 201 -8.52 6.95 6.33
CA LEU A 201 -9.50 6.81 7.41
C LEU A 201 -8.88 7.18 8.77
N SER A 202 -7.69 6.66 9.07
CA SER A 202 -6.99 6.94 10.33
C SER A 202 -6.66 8.42 10.48
N PHE A 203 -6.22 9.08 9.41
CA PHE A 203 -5.96 10.51 9.39
C PHE A 203 -7.26 11.31 9.61
N GLY A 204 -8.36 10.90 8.98
CA GLY A 204 -9.68 11.52 9.20
C GLY A 204 -10.16 11.41 10.63
N VAL A 205 -10.01 10.23 11.27
CA VAL A 205 -10.36 10.02 12.68
C VAL A 205 -9.48 10.86 13.60
N ILE A 206 -8.17 10.92 13.35
CA ILE A 206 -7.23 11.73 14.13
C ILE A 206 -7.57 13.21 13.99
N ALA A 207 -7.78 13.70 12.77
CA ALA A 207 -8.16 15.08 12.51
C ALA A 207 -9.49 15.44 13.16
N PHE A 208 -10.48 14.54 13.11
CA PHE A 208 -11.76 14.70 13.81
C PHE A 208 -11.56 14.78 15.33
N PHE A 209 -10.75 13.89 15.90
CA PHE A 209 -10.43 13.90 17.33
C PHE A 209 -9.74 15.20 17.76
N TYR A 210 -8.80 15.71 16.98
CA TYR A 210 -8.14 16.99 17.28
C TYR A 210 -9.08 18.18 17.12
N LYS A 211 -9.94 18.18 16.10
CA LYS A 211 -10.90 19.26 15.85
C LYS A 211 -11.96 19.37 16.96
N TYR A 212 -12.42 18.25 17.49
CA TYR A 212 -13.49 18.17 18.50
C TYR A 212 -12.99 17.65 19.86
N LYS A 213 -11.71 17.88 20.17
CA LYS A 213 -11.04 17.29 21.33
C LYS A 213 -11.76 17.59 22.64
N GLN A 214 -12.25 18.82 22.80
CA GLN A 214 -12.91 19.24 24.04
C GLN A 214 -14.33 18.68 24.14
N GLU A 215 -15.09 18.73 23.05
CA GLU A 215 -16.45 18.23 22.96
C GLU A 215 -16.50 16.71 23.17
N ILE A 216 -15.54 15.98 22.60
CA ILE A 216 -15.39 14.53 22.81
C ILE A 216 -15.09 14.23 24.28
N LYS A 217 -14.20 14.99 24.94
CA LYS A 217 -13.92 14.83 26.37
C LYS A 217 -15.15 15.09 27.23
N VAL A 218 -15.89 16.17 26.96
CA VAL A 218 -17.13 16.50 27.68
C VAL A 218 -18.19 15.42 27.46
N TRP A 219 -18.33 14.91 26.24
CA TRP A 219 -19.28 13.85 25.91
C TRP A 219 -18.94 12.52 26.60
N LEU A 220 -17.66 12.14 26.62
CA LEU A 220 -17.18 10.92 27.32
C LEU A 220 -17.43 11.02 28.83
N TYR A 221 -17.13 12.18 29.41
CA TYR A 221 -17.40 12.46 30.83
C TYR A 221 -18.90 12.37 31.15
N ALA A 222 -19.76 13.01 30.34
CA ALA A 222 -21.20 12.99 30.55
C ALA A 222 -21.82 11.58 30.49
N ARG A 223 -21.16 10.62 29.83
CA ARG A 223 -21.60 9.21 29.72
C ARG A 223 -20.85 8.25 30.65
N ASN A 224 -19.98 8.76 31.52
CA ASN A 224 -19.14 7.97 32.42
C ASN A 224 -18.24 6.94 31.70
N ILE A 225 -17.82 7.24 30.48
CA ILE A 225 -16.93 6.39 29.68
C ILE A 225 -15.49 6.87 29.94
N CYS A 226 -14.63 5.99 30.49
CA CYS A 226 -13.23 6.30 30.83
C CYS A 226 -13.03 7.41 31.88
N ALA A 227 -13.87 7.48 32.92
CA ALA A 227 -13.75 8.46 34.01
C ALA A 227 -12.42 8.40 34.80
N THR A 228 -11.64 7.33 34.67
CA THR A 228 -10.30 7.19 35.29
C THR A 228 -9.18 7.87 34.50
N PHE A 229 -9.35 8.17 33.21
CA PHE A 229 -8.31 8.74 32.34
C PHE A 229 -8.51 10.22 32.02
N ILE A 230 -9.66 10.80 32.36
CA ILE A 230 -9.96 12.21 32.17
C ILE A 230 -10.04 12.85 33.56
N ASP A 231 -8.88 13.11 34.15
CA ASP A 231 -8.80 13.86 35.41
C ASP A 231 -9.21 15.33 35.13
N GLU A 232 -10.06 15.93 35.98
CA GLU A 232 -10.45 17.36 35.86
C GLU A 232 -9.22 18.28 35.73
N GLU A 233 -8.08 17.83 36.27
CA GLU A 233 -6.79 18.51 36.25
C GLU A 233 -6.25 18.80 34.83
N HIS A 234 -6.53 17.94 33.84
CA HIS A 234 -6.11 18.19 32.44
C HIS A 234 -7.02 19.16 31.68
N LEU A 235 -8.21 19.46 32.20
CA LEU A 235 -9.11 20.46 31.60
C LEU A 235 -8.79 21.88 32.08
N ASP A 236 -8.10 22.00 33.22
CA ASP A 236 -7.77 23.27 33.87
C ASP A 236 -6.23 23.43 34.04
N GLU A 237 -5.44 22.73 33.21
CA GLU A 237 -3.97 22.72 33.23
C GLU A 237 -3.37 24.04 32.74
N ASP A 238 -4.07 24.75 31.87
CA ASP A 238 -3.72 26.06 31.31
C ASP A 238 -4.04 27.24 32.25
N LYS A 239 -4.78 26.99 33.32
CA LYS A 239 -5.21 28.04 34.26
C LYS A 239 -4.10 28.50 35.18
N ILE A 240 -4.01 29.82 35.33
CA ILE A 240 -2.94 30.50 36.06
C ILE A 240 -3.12 30.40 37.57
N PHE A 241 -4.37 30.44 38.03
CA PHE A 241 -4.74 30.45 39.44
C PHE A 241 -5.54 29.20 39.79
N ASP A 242 -5.34 28.68 41.00
CA ASP A 242 -6.17 27.58 41.50
C ASP A 242 -7.55 28.12 41.92
N ILE A 243 -7.60 29.29 42.54
CA ILE A 243 -8.81 29.85 43.14
C ILE A 243 -8.87 31.36 42.91
N PHE A 244 -9.97 31.85 42.34
CA PHE A 244 -10.34 33.27 42.41
C PHE A 244 -11.21 33.50 43.63
N VAL A 245 -10.86 34.45 44.49
CA VAL A 245 -11.67 34.78 45.68
C VAL A 245 -12.43 36.08 45.43
N SER A 246 -13.75 35.97 45.40
CA SER A 246 -14.69 37.09 45.29
C SER A 246 -15.24 37.42 46.67
N TYR A 247 -15.05 38.67 47.10
CA TYR A 247 -15.43 39.18 48.41
C TYR A 247 -15.69 40.68 48.36
N SER A 248 -16.28 41.23 49.43
CA SER A 248 -16.44 42.68 49.56
C SER A 248 -15.15 43.31 50.10
N HIS A 249 -14.74 44.49 49.61
CA HIS A 249 -13.60 45.23 50.16
C HIS A 249 -13.66 45.41 51.68
N LYS A 250 -14.86 45.53 52.26
CA LYS A 250 -15.07 45.62 53.72
C LYS A 250 -14.72 44.34 54.48
N ASP A 251 -14.62 43.21 53.79
CA ASP A 251 -14.23 41.90 54.35
C ASP A 251 -12.76 41.55 54.04
N GLY A 252 -11.98 42.53 53.54
CA GLY A 252 -10.57 42.34 53.19
C GLY A 252 -9.74 41.77 54.33
N ASP A 253 -9.90 42.29 55.55
CA ASP A 253 -9.15 41.81 56.73
C ASP A 253 -9.35 40.30 56.97
N PHE A 254 -10.58 39.81 56.80
CA PHE A 254 -10.86 38.39 56.92
C PHE A 254 -10.14 37.58 55.83
N VAL A 255 -10.16 38.05 54.58
CA VAL A 255 -9.53 37.35 53.46
C VAL A 255 -8.01 37.37 53.58
N PHE A 256 -7.40 38.51 53.85
CA PHE A 256 -5.96 38.67 53.89
C PHE A 256 -5.31 38.11 55.16
N GLU A 257 -5.98 38.18 56.31
CA GLU A 257 -5.39 37.74 57.57
C GLU A 257 -5.74 36.29 57.93
N GLN A 258 -6.93 35.80 57.53
CA GLN A 258 -7.43 34.50 57.99
C GLN A 258 -7.52 33.46 56.87
N LEU A 259 -8.05 33.85 55.70
CA LEU A 259 -8.31 32.90 54.60
C LEU A 259 -7.06 32.64 53.75
N ALA A 260 -6.51 33.68 53.13
CA ALA A 260 -5.44 33.59 52.16
C ALA A 260 -4.16 32.96 52.74
N PRO A 261 -3.68 33.34 53.93
CA PRO A 261 -2.46 32.73 54.49
C PRO A 261 -2.60 31.24 54.71
N ARG A 262 -3.80 30.77 55.05
CA ARG A 262 -4.06 29.35 55.34
C ARG A 262 -4.19 28.52 54.07
N LEU A 263 -4.71 29.11 52.98
CA LEU A 263 -4.81 28.45 51.67
C LEU A 263 -3.48 28.48 50.90
N GLU A 264 -2.71 29.56 51.01
CA GLU A 264 -1.42 29.68 50.30
C GLU A 264 -0.29 28.92 51.01
N LYS A 265 -0.29 28.88 52.35
CA LYS A 265 0.73 28.21 53.18
C LYS A 265 0.26 26.89 53.80
N GLY A 266 -0.92 26.42 53.41
CA GLY A 266 -1.52 25.20 53.91
C GLY A 266 -0.85 23.91 53.42
N PRO A 267 -1.40 22.74 53.78
CA PRO A 267 -0.91 21.44 53.28
C PRO A 267 -0.98 21.34 51.75
N HIS A 268 -1.95 22.03 51.14
CA HIS A 268 -2.03 22.27 49.72
C HIS A 268 -1.76 23.76 49.48
N ALA A 269 -0.67 24.08 48.79
CA ALA A 269 -0.31 25.46 48.47
C ALA A 269 -1.09 25.93 47.24
N TYR A 270 -2.26 26.53 47.46
CA TYR A 270 -3.10 27.06 46.39
C TYR A 270 -2.62 28.43 45.93
N LYS A 271 -2.62 28.66 44.61
CA LYS A 271 -2.35 29.98 44.04
C LYS A 271 -3.65 30.78 43.90
N LEU A 272 -3.82 31.78 44.77
CA LEU A 272 -5.02 32.61 44.81
C LEU A 272 -4.93 33.82 43.86
N CYS A 273 -6.07 34.17 43.25
CA CYS A 273 -6.31 35.45 42.60
C CYS A 273 -7.19 36.31 43.52
N LEU A 274 -6.66 37.44 43.97
CA LEU A 274 -7.34 38.42 44.83
C LEU A 274 -7.43 39.75 44.10
N HIS A 275 -8.60 40.39 44.09
CA HIS A 275 -8.81 41.61 43.31
C HIS A 275 -7.92 42.80 43.73
N GLU A 276 -7.51 42.90 45.01
CA GLU A 276 -6.62 43.99 45.46
C GLU A 276 -5.14 43.74 45.17
N ARG A 277 -4.77 42.50 44.82
CA ARG A 277 -3.37 42.10 44.58
C ARG A 277 -3.07 41.86 43.12
N ASP A 278 -3.99 41.20 42.42
CA ASP A 278 -3.72 40.55 41.13
C ASP A 278 -4.42 41.25 39.94
N TRP A 279 -5.28 42.25 40.19
CA TRP A 279 -5.91 43.01 39.10
C TRP A 279 -4.93 43.95 38.41
N ILE A 280 -5.07 44.05 37.08
CA ILE A 280 -4.19 44.85 36.25
C ILE A 280 -4.61 46.32 36.35
N PRO A 281 -3.73 47.23 36.82
CA PRO A 281 -4.04 48.65 36.87
C PRO A 281 -4.29 49.21 35.46
N GLY A 282 -5.36 49.98 35.29
CA GLY A 282 -5.73 50.60 34.01
C GLY A 282 -6.66 49.76 33.13
N GLU A 283 -6.92 48.50 33.48
CA GLU A 283 -7.95 47.69 32.84
C GLU A 283 -9.35 47.94 33.41
N SER A 284 -10.38 47.62 32.64
CA SER A 284 -11.76 47.74 33.14
C SER A 284 -12.04 46.70 34.22
N ILE A 285 -12.85 47.07 35.22
CA ILE A 285 -13.27 46.15 36.30
C ILE A 285 -13.91 44.89 35.69
N MET A 286 -14.75 45.05 34.67
CA MET A 286 -15.39 43.91 33.99
C MET A 286 -14.38 42.97 33.34
N ASN A 287 -13.33 43.50 32.70
CA ASN A 287 -12.26 42.68 32.13
C ASN A 287 -11.47 41.95 33.21
N ASN A 288 -11.14 42.64 34.31
CA ASN A 288 -10.42 42.03 35.44
C ASN A 288 -11.24 40.89 36.08
N ILE A 289 -12.56 41.08 36.26
CA ILE A 289 -13.47 40.04 36.76
C ILE A 289 -13.49 38.85 35.79
N ALA A 290 -13.75 39.10 34.51
CA ALA A 290 -13.82 38.04 33.50
C ALA A 290 -12.49 37.28 33.40
N TYR A 291 -11.37 38.00 33.39
CA TYR A 291 -10.02 37.42 33.38
C TYR A 291 -9.79 36.54 34.62
N SER A 292 -10.15 37.02 35.81
CA SER A 292 -9.95 36.30 37.07
C SER A 292 -10.75 35.00 37.10
N VAL A 293 -12.01 35.04 36.66
CA VAL A 293 -12.88 33.85 36.56
C VAL A 293 -12.35 32.86 35.52
N MET A 294 -12.01 33.33 34.32
CA MET A 294 -11.55 32.47 33.23
C MET A 294 -10.22 31.77 33.55
N ASN A 295 -9.30 32.47 34.23
CA ASN A 295 -7.96 31.95 34.53
C ASN A 295 -7.86 31.23 35.89
N SER A 296 -8.99 30.99 36.58
CA SER A 296 -9.02 30.30 37.88
C SER A 296 -9.77 28.97 37.83
N ARG A 297 -9.24 27.92 38.47
CA ARG A 297 -9.88 26.58 38.44
C ARG A 297 -11.22 26.54 39.16
N ARG A 298 -11.36 27.33 40.23
CA ARG A 298 -12.58 27.54 41.01
C ARG A 298 -12.75 29.01 41.36
N THR A 299 -13.99 29.42 41.60
CA THR A 299 -14.34 30.74 42.15
C THR A 299 -14.92 30.55 43.55
N LEU A 300 -14.22 31.05 44.55
CA LEU A 300 -14.63 31.03 45.95
C LEU A 300 -15.32 32.36 46.29
N ILE A 301 -16.58 32.32 46.66
CA ILE A 301 -17.39 33.50 46.96
C ILE A 301 -17.62 33.60 48.46
N ILE A 302 -17.18 34.70 49.06
CA ILE A 302 -17.35 34.99 50.48
C ILE A 302 -18.62 35.84 50.64
N LEU A 303 -19.71 35.17 51.00
CA LEU A 303 -21.00 35.79 51.22
C LEU A 303 -21.09 36.38 52.64
N SER A 304 -21.34 37.67 52.69
CA SER A 304 -21.56 38.46 53.90
C SER A 304 -22.62 39.55 53.62
N PRO A 305 -23.17 40.23 54.63
CA PRO A 305 -24.00 41.41 54.41
C PRO A 305 -23.28 42.49 53.56
N ASN A 306 -21.99 42.70 53.80
CA ASN A 306 -21.16 43.63 53.02
C ASN A 306 -21.01 43.23 51.54
N PHE A 307 -21.05 41.92 51.25
CA PHE A 307 -21.05 41.39 49.89
C PHE A 307 -22.35 41.72 49.18
N LEU A 308 -23.49 41.58 49.87
CA LEU A 308 -24.81 41.89 49.33
C LEU A 308 -25.04 43.37 49.07
N GLU A 309 -24.35 44.26 49.78
CA GLU A 309 -24.38 45.70 49.50
C GLU A 309 -23.49 46.09 48.31
N SER A 310 -22.46 45.29 47.99
CA SER A 310 -21.48 45.62 46.97
C SER A 310 -21.96 45.29 45.57
N VAL A 311 -21.98 46.31 44.70
CA VAL A 311 -22.31 46.15 43.27
C VAL A 311 -21.28 45.27 42.56
N TRP A 312 -20.00 45.43 42.89
CA TRP A 312 -18.91 44.67 42.27
C TRP A 312 -18.94 43.20 42.64
N ALA A 313 -19.19 42.90 43.92
CA ALA A 313 -19.38 41.53 44.40
C ALA A 313 -20.52 40.80 43.66
N LYS A 314 -21.64 41.48 43.41
CA LYS A 314 -22.75 40.92 42.62
C LYS A 314 -22.37 40.68 41.17
N MET A 315 -21.60 41.58 40.56
CA MET A 315 -21.10 41.40 39.19
C MET A 315 -20.12 40.21 39.09
N GLU A 316 -19.23 40.05 40.07
CA GLU A 316 -18.32 38.91 40.17
C GLU A 316 -19.09 37.59 40.25
N PHE A 317 -20.12 37.51 41.10
CA PHE A 317 -21.00 36.35 41.18
C PHE A 317 -21.67 36.04 39.84
N ARG A 318 -22.28 37.05 39.19
CA ARG A 318 -22.97 36.87 37.90
C ARG A 318 -22.02 36.40 36.79
N SER A 319 -20.82 36.96 36.74
CA SER A 319 -19.80 36.56 35.78
C SER A 319 -19.35 35.12 36.01
N ALA A 320 -19.09 34.74 37.26
CA ALA A 320 -18.74 33.36 37.61
C ALA A 320 -19.88 32.37 37.31
N HIS A 321 -21.14 32.76 37.58
CA HIS A 321 -22.31 31.94 37.32
C HIS A 321 -22.55 31.72 35.83
N ALA A 322 -22.44 32.78 35.03
CA ALA A 322 -22.53 32.71 33.57
C ALA A 322 -21.45 31.78 32.98
N GLU A 323 -20.21 31.87 33.49
CA GLU A 323 -19.11 31.01 33.04
C GLU A 323 -19.34 29.54 33.41
N ALA A 324 -19.73 29.27 34.66
CA ALA A 324 -20.06 27.93 35.13
C ALA A 324 -21.17 27.28 34.28
N MET A 325 -22.20 28.05 33.90
CA MET A 325 -23.27 27.60 33.01
C MET A 325 -22.78 27.36 31.58
N ARG A 326 -21.93 28.24 31.04
CA ARG A 326 -21.35 28.11 29.69
C ARG A 326 -20.55 26.82 29.55
N GLU A 327 -19.76 26.49 30.56
CA GLU A 327 -18.91 25.29 30.58
C GLU A 327 -19.63 24.05 31.07
N ARG A 328 -20.87 24.19 31.58
CA ARG A 328 -21.67 23.13 32.21
C ARG A 328 -20.93 22.45 33.37
N ARG A 329 -20.17 23.23 34.14
CA ARG A 329 -19.38 22.74 35.29
C ARG A 329 -19.65 23.60 36.51
N ASN A 330 -19.89 22.96 37.66
CA ASN A 330 -20.01 23.69 38.90
C ASN A 330 -18.61 24.07 39.42
N ARG A 331 -18.20 25.32 39.19
CA ARG A 331 -16.90 25.86 39.60
C ARG A 331 -16.98 26.84 40.76
N ILE A 332 -18.18 27.14 41.24
CA ILE A 332 -18.41 28.13 42.30
C ILE A 332 -18.50 27.41 43.64
N ILE A 333 -17.78 27.94 44.62
CA ILE A 333 -17.81 27.48 46.00
C ILE A 333 -18.32 28.64 46.85
N LEU A 334 -19.41 28.43 47.57
CA LEU A 334 -20.02 29.48 48.39
C LEU A 334 -19.61 29.30 49.86
N VAL A 335 -19.03 30.34 50.45
CA VAL A 335 -18.74 30.42 51.88
C VAL A 335 -19.59 31.52 52.51
N ILE A 336 -20.38 31.17 53.52
CA ILE A 336 -21.19 32.14 54.27
C ILE A 336 -20.39 32.57 55.51
N LYS A 337 -19.91 33.81 55.54
CA LYS A 337 -19.06 34.36 56.61
C LYS A 337 -19.85 34.76 57.86
N ASP A 338 -20.92 35.52 57.64
CA ASP A 338 -21.78 36.08 58.68
C ASP A 338 -23.23 35.63 58.45
N ASP A 339 -24.11 35.81 59.42
CA ASP A 339 -25.53 35.45 59.26
C ASP A 339 -26.18 36.37 58.21
N VAL A 340 -26.47 35.78 57.06
CA VAL A 340 -27.12 36.44 55.94
C VAL A 340 -28.59 36.04 55.89
N LEU A 341 -29.49 37.03 55.94
CA LEU A 341 -30.92 36.80 55.81
C LEU A 341 -31.25 36.42 54.36
N LEU A 342 -31.82 35.22 54.17
CA LEU A 342 -32.13 34.68 52.84
C LEU A 342 -33.15 35.51 52.05
N ASP A 343 -33.90 36.37 52.74
CA ASP A 343 -34.91 37.24 52.14
C ASP A 343 -34.34 38.54 51.57
N GLU A 344 -33.10 38.90 51.95
CA GLU A 344 -32.39 40.08 51.43
C GLU A 344 -31.54 39.75 50.18
N LEU A 345 -31.56 38.49 49.76
CA LEU A 345 -30.80 38.00 48.62
C LEU A 345 -31.48 38.34 47.29
N ASP A 346 -30.66 38.63 46.28
CA ASP A 346 -31.11 38.65 44.88
C ASP A 346 -31.66 37.26 44.48
N GLU A 347 -32.68 37.22 43.61
CA GLU A 347 -33.39 35.99 43.25
C GLU A 347 -32.45 34.94 42.65
N GLU A 348 -31.49 35.37 41.84
CA GLU A 348 -30.48 34.48 41.25
C GLU A 348 -29.62 33.80 42.33
N LEU A 349 -29.18 34.58 43.32
CA LEU A 349 -28.32 34.10 44.40
C LEU A 349 -29.11 33.22 45.39
N LYS A 350 -30.39 33.54 45.60
CA LYS A 350 -31.35 32.73 46.38
C LYS A 350 -31.59 31.37 45.73
N ILE A 351 -31.79 31.32 44.41
CA ILE A 351 -31.91 30.08 43.66
C ILE A 351 -30.60 29.28 43.75
N TYR A 352 -29.46 29.95 43.59
CA TYR A 352 -28.15 29.29 43.65
C TYR A 352 -27.91 28.63 45.01
N ILE A 353 -28.16 29.35 46.11
CA ILE A 353 -28.04 28.81 47.49
C ILE A 353 -28.99 27.65 47.75
N LYS A 354 -30.23 27.70 47.22
CA LYS A 354 -31.20 26.60 47.38
C LYS A 354 -30.82 25.34 46.61
N THR A 355 -30.07 25.49 45.53
CA THR A 355 -29.72 24.40 44.60
C THR A 355 -28.34 23.83 44.84
N HIS A 356 -27.45 24.55 45.52
CA HIS A 356 -26.04 24.19 45.71
C HIS A 356 -25.64 24.15 47.19
N THR A 357 -24.62 23.36 47.48
CA THR A 357 -24.04 23.27 48.83
C THR A 357 -23.16 24.49 49.12
N TYR A 358 -23.30 25.04 50.33
CA TYR A 358 -22.47 26.12 50.83
C TYR A 358 -21.78 25.73 52.15
N ILE A 359 -20.72 26.44 52.52
CA ILE A 359 -19.92 26.18 53.72
C ILE A 359 -20.07 27.38 54.66
N LYS A 360 -20.47 27.15 55.91
CA LYS A 360 -20.58 28.22 56.91
C LYS A 360 -19.25 28.44 57.61
N TRP A 361 -18.81 29.69 57.68
CA TRP A 361 -17.69 30.10 58.51
C TRP A 361 -18.00 29.82 60.00
N LYS A 362 -16.95 29.54 60.79
CA LYS A 362 -17.03 29.08 62.19
C LYS A 362 -17.69 27.71 62.42
N ASP A 363 -18.04 26.96 61.37
CA ASP A 363 -18.34 25.52 61.50
C ASP A 363 -17.05 24.78 61.93
N PHE A 364 -17.16 23.82 62.85
CA PHE A 364 -16.04 23.01 63.33
C PHE A 364 -15.33 22.24 62.20
N ARG A 365 -16.05 21.90 61.12
CA ARG A 365 -15.50 21.25 59.91
C ARG A 365 -15.31 22.20 58.74
N PHE A 366 -15.24 23.52 58.98
CA PHE A 366 -15.10 24.51 57.91
C PHE A 366 -13.93 24.17 56.98
N TRP A 367 -12.74 23.97 57.53
CA TRP A 367 -11.52 23.73 56.73
C TRP A 367 -11.54 22.40 56.02
N ASP A 368 -12.02 21.33 56.67
CA ASP A 368 -12.13 20.01 56.03
C ASP A 368 -13.09 20.05 54.84
N ARG A 369 -14.23 20.73 54.98
CA ARG A 369 -15.22 20.87 53.90
C ARG A 369 -14.71 21.78 52.79
N LEU A 370 -14.01 22.86 53.15
CA LEU A 370 -13.45 23.78 52.17
C LEU A 370 -12.38 23.06 51.35
N ASP A 371 -11.46 22.35 52.00
CA ASP A 371 -10.39 21.64 51.29
C ASP A 371 -10.94 20.56 50.35
N HIS A 372 -11.99 19.82 50.75
CA HIS A 372 -12.68 18.87 49.86
C HIS A 372 -13.39 19.53 48.67
N ALA A 373 -13.81 20.79 48.81
CA ALA A 373 -14.47 21.53 47.72
C ALA A 373 -13.46 22.18 46.75
N LEU A 374 -12.23 22.38 47.21
CA LEU A 374 -11.15 23.01 46.45
C LEU A 374 -10.49 22.03 45.46
N PRO A 375 -9.80 22.55 44.42
CA PRO A 375 -9.23 21.70 43.39
C PRO A 375 -7.99 20.96 43.92
N HIS A 376 -8.09 19.65 44.18
CA HIS A 376 -6.95 18.85 44.61
C HIS A 376 -5.92 18.66 43.47
N ARG A 377 -4.66 19.03 43.71
CA ARG A 377 -3.54 18.57 42.88
C ARG A 377 -3.18 17.16 43.36
N ARG A 378 -3.36 16.14 42.52
CA ARG A 378 -2.82 14.82 42.84
C ARG A 378 -1.31 14.95 42.87
N ASN A 379 -0.71 14.80 44.04
CA ASN A 379 0.74 14.80 44.21
C ASN A 379 1.37 13.84 43.18
N ARG A 380 2.19 14.37 42.27
CA ARG A 380 3.04 13.61 41.33
C ARG A 380 4.18 12.85 42.04
N SER A 381 3.96 12.36 43.25
CA SER A 381 4.99 11.78 44.12
C SER A 381 4.86 10.27 44.30
N PHE A 382 4.44 9.53 43.26
CA PHE A 382 4.45 8.07 43.25
C PHE A 382 4.75 7.51 41.84
N LEU A 383 5.75 8.08 41.17
CA LEU A 383 6.47 7.44 40.06
C LEU A 383 7.93 7.93 40.15
N GLY A 384 8.65 7.40 41.13
CA GLY A 384 10.10 7.48 41.26
C GLY A 384 10.68 6.09 41.14
#